data_AF-H0SDY7-F1
#
_entry.id   AF-H0SDY7-F1
#
_cell.length_a   1.000
_cell.length_b   1.000
_cell.length_c   1.000
_cell.angle_alpha   90.00
_cell.angle_beta   90.00
_cell.angle_gamma   90.00
#
_symmetry.space_group_name_H-M   'P 1'
#
loop_
_entity.id
_entity.type
_entity.pdbx_description
1 polymer ?
#
loop_
_entity_poly.entity_id
_entity_poly.type
_entity_poly.pdbx_seq_one_letter_code
_entity_poly.pdbx_strand_id
1 'polypeptide(L)'
;MGRRRILHWSAGCLGLWLIAGLWGVASATAGDLYSAQTVVTGQGEDNRLGGFALCLEDVLIKVSGAYQLSGDVRLTPLKARAREFVTGFDYHDQMSGKPKHDEQGTRDRPYDLTVSFDHAKIDDVLGQLGVKPWLAPRPPVGATVAMTSGSRRFLVVSDDRQSDLQRDALRAAAGKRGLDVVLPTSAQAGSVDMDGAELPPSVLAASLPDAGVRLRGHLTWDDDALRWVSQWQLDAAGAQHRWRDSGVTFDDAFRRALGGVAQILSGNGEP
;
A
#
# COMPACT_ATOMS: atom_id res chain seq x y z
N MET A 1 20.88 -8.07 73.01
CA MET A 1 20.05 -9.30 73.10
C MET A 1 18.65 -9.00 72.55
N GLY A 2 18.17 -9.80 71.58
CA GLY A 2 16.75 -9.95 71.20
C GLY A 2 16.07 -8.80 70.44
N ARG A 3 16.17 -8.74 69.10
CA ARG A 3 15.16 -9.23 68.12
C ARG A 3 13.70 -8.83 68.44
N ARG A 4 13.05 -8.12 67.51
CA ARG A 4 12.00 -8.70 66.64
C ARG A 4 11.70 -7.81 65.42
N ARG A 5 11.74 -8.47 64.26
CA ARG A 5 11.36 -7.96 62.94
C ARG A 5 9.84 -7.82 62.87
N ILE A 6 9.33 -6.75 62.27
CA ILE A 6 7.97 -6.71 61.73
C ILE A 6 8.08 -6.37 60.24
N LEU A 7 7.65 -7.36 59.46
CA LEU A 7 7.60 -7.40 58.01
C LEU A 7 6.31 -6.68 57.60
N HIS A 8 6.41 -5.48 57.03
CA HIS A 8 5.25 -4.86 56.38
C HIS A 8 5.30 -5.18 54.89
N TRP A 9 4.47 -6.14 54.49
CA TRP A 9 4.15 -6.44 53.09
C TRP A 9 3.30 -5.30 52.52
N SER A 10 3.88 -4.53 51.60
CA SER A 10 3.15 -3.54 50.81
C SER A 10 2.41 -4.26 49.68
N ALA A 11 1.12 -4.51 49.85
CA ALA A 11 0.24 -4.96 48.77
C ALA A 11 -0.04 -3.78 47.83
N GLY A 12 0.80 -3.61 46.81
CA GLY A 12 0.54 -2.70 45.70
C GLY A 12 -0.34 -3.38 44.66
N CYS A 13 -1.64 -3.08 44.67
CA CYS A 13 -2.53 -3.39 43.55
C CYS A 13 -2.19 -2.48 42.36
N LEU A 14 -1.31 -2.93 41.46
CA LEU A 14 -1.17 -2.35 40.13
C LEU A 14 -2.41 -2.73 39.31
N GLY A 15 -3.31 -1.77 39.12
CA GLY A 15 -4.38 -1.87 38.13
C GLY A 15 -3.78 -1.88 36.73
N LEU A 16 -3.80 -3.03 36.06
CA LEU A 16 -3.54 -3.15 34.63
C LEU A 16 -4.71 -2.51 33.86
N TRP A 17 -4.50 -1.32 33.31
CA TRP A 17 -5.32 -0.80 32.22
C TRP A 17 -4.80 -1.39 30.91
N LEU A 18 -5.39 -2.51 30.50
CA LEU A 18 -5.26 -3.05 29.14
C LEU A 18 -6.12 -2.17 28.20
N ILE A 19 -5.51 -1.11 27.67
CA ILE A 19 -6.04 -0.46 26.47
C ILE A 19 -5.64 -1.36 25.29
N ALA A 20 -6.51 -2.32 24.99
CA ALA A 20 -6.45 -3.05 23.73
C ALA A 20 -6.74 -2.05 22.61
N GLY A 21 -5.69 -1.51 22.01
CA GLY A 21 -5.77 -0.80 20.74
C GLY A 21 -6.26 -1.78 19.68
N LEU A 22 -7.57 -1.80 19.45
CA LEU A 22 -8.18 -2.38 18.26
C LEU A 22 -7.74 -1.54 17.07
N TRP A 23 -6.54 -1.82 16.56
CA TRP A 23 -6.18 -1.48 15.19
C TRP A 23 -6.98 -2.45 14.33
N GLY A 24 -8.23 -2.07 14.06
CA GLY A 24 -9.07 -2.77 13.10
C GLY A 24 -8.32 -2.80 11.78
N VAL A 25 -8.11 -4.01 11.26
CA VAL A 25 -7.73 -4.22 9.87
C VAL A 25 -8.97 -3.78 9.07
N ALA A 26 -8.95 -2.52 8.61
CA ALA A 26 -10.06 -1.95 7.90
C ALA A 26 -10.11 -2.56 6.51
N SER A 27 -10.92 -3.60 6.35
CA SER A 27 -11.31 -4.08 5.02
C SER A 27 -11.98 -2.91 4.30
N ALA A 28 -11.45 -2.52 3.14
CA ALA A 28 -11.96 -1.40 2.37
C ALA A 28 -13.46 -1.60 2.09
N THR A 29 -14.32 -0.81 2.73
CA THR A 29 -15.75 -0.80 2.44
C THR A 29 -15.97 -0.38 0.98
N ALA A 30 -17.07 -0.80 0.35
CA ALA A 30 -17.34 -0.45 -1.05
C ALA A 30 -17.31 1.07 -1.34
N GLY A 31 -17.61 1.91 -0.35
CA GLY A 31 -17.49 3.37 -0.44
C GLY A 31 -16.05 3.90 -0.53
N ASP A 32 -15.06 3.14 -0.08
CA ASP A 32 -13.65 3.51 -0.17
C ASP A 32 -13.08 3.30 -1.60
N LEU A 33 -13.64 2.38 -2.38
CA LEU A 33 -13.12 2.04 -3.71
C LEU A 33 -13.25 3.17 -4.73
N TYR A 34 -14.29 3.99 -4.62
CA TYR A 34 -14.56 5.14 -5.49
C TYR A 34 -13.95 6.45 -4.96
N SER A 35 -12.90 6.32 -4.14
CA SER A 35 -12.09 7.44 -3.67
C SER A 35 -10.61 7.18 -3.92
N ALA A 36 -9.87 8.25 -4.14
CA ALA A 36 -8.42 8.21 -4.31
C ALA A 36 -7.76 9.41 -3.63
N GLN A 37 -6.50 9.25 -3.27
CA GLN A 37 -5.71 10.27 -2.59
C GLN A 37 -4.42 10.54 -3.36
N THR A 38 -4.01 11.80 -3.42
CA THR A 38 -2.73 12.22 -3.96
C THR A 38 -2.15 13.38 -3.17
N VAL A 39 -0.83 13.57 -3.22
CA VAL A 39 -0.18 14.71 -2.59
C VAL A 39 -0.18 15.88 -3.56
N VAL A 40 -0.63 17.04 -3.09
CA VAL A 40 -0.55 18.30 -3.83
C VAL A 40 0.21 19.36 -3.03
N THR A 41 0.85 20.29 -3.73
CA THR A 41 1.54 21.42 -3.09
C THR A 41 0.60 22.61 -3.05
N GLY A 42 0.02 22.91 -1.89
CA GLY A 42 -0.98 23.98 -1.74
C GLY A 42 -2.40 23.58 -2.16
N GLN A 43 -3.36 24.45 -1.84
CA GLN A 43 -4.80 24.22 -2.07
C GLN A 43 -5.38 25.06 -3.23
N GLY A 44 -4.50 25.74 -3.99
CA GLY A 44 -4.88 26.52 -5.17
C GLY A 44 -5.61 25.69 -6.23
N GLU A 45 -6.42 26.35 -7.05
CA GLU A 45 -7.27 25.65 -8.01
C GLU A 45 -6.46 24.82 -9.02
N ASP A 46 -5.34 25.34 -9.53
CA ASP A 46 -4.49 24.61 -10.47
C ASP A 46 -3.94 23.31 -9.86
N ASN A 47 -3.46 23.37 -8.60
CA ASN A 47 -2.97 22.20 -7.87
C ASN A 47 -4.09 21.20 -7.61
N ARG A 48 -5.30 21.69 -7.29
CA ARG A 48 -6.48 20.86 -7.08
C ARG A 48 -6.91 20.15 -8.37
N LEU A 49 -6.96 20.85 -9.50
CA LEU A 49 -7.33 20.26 -10.78
C LEU A 49 -6.31 19.22 -11.26
N GLY A 50 -5.01 19.48 -11.06
CA GLY A 50 -3.96 18.50 -11.27
C GLY A 50 -4.15 17.27 -10.38
N GLY A 51 -4.49 17.47 -9.11
CA GLY A 51 -4.80 16.40 -8.17
C GLY A 51 -6.02 15.57 -8.57
N PHE A 52 -7.11 16.19 -9.04
CA PHE A 52 -8.27 15.47 -9.58
C PHE A 52 -7.91 14.60 -10.76
N ALA A 53 -7.06 15.08 -11.67
CA ALA A 53 -6.60 14.32 -12.82
C ALA A 53 -5.79 13.07 -12.41
N LEU A 54 -4.92 13.18 -11.39
CA LEU A 54 -4.17 12.05 -10.85
C LEU A 54 -5.11 11.04 -10.16
N CYS A 55 -6.00 11.54 -9.29
CA CYS A 55 -6.95 10.70 -8.58
C CYS A 55 -7.95 10.01 -9.50
N LEU A 56 -8.30 10.59 -10.66
CA LEU A 56 -9.20 9.95 -11.62
C LEU A 56 -8.57 8.69 -12.24
N GLU A 57 -7.31 8.74 -12.62
CA GLU A 57 -6.60 7.54 -13.11
C GLU A 57 -6.51 6.49 -12.01
N ASP A 58 -6.20 6.92 -10.78
CA ASP A 58 -6.06 6.03 -9.65
C ASP A 58 -7.37 5.35 -9.25
N VAL A 59 -8.50 6.06 -9.25
CA VAL A 59 -9.81 5.48 -8.93
C VAL A 59 -10.27 4.50 -10.01
N LEU A 60 -10.02 4.78 -11.29
CA LEU A 60 -10.34 3.86 -12.39
C LEU A 60 -9.58 2.54 -12.22
N ILE A 61 -8.29 2.61 -11.89
CA ILE A 61 -7.49 1.42 -11.59
C ILE A 61 -7.94 0.76 -10.28
N LYS A 62 -8.23 1.54 -9.23
CA LYS A 62 -8.65 1.01 -7.93
C LYS A 62 -9.97 0.25 -8.05
N VAL A 63 -10.98 0.79 -8.74
CA VAL A 63 -12.30 0.15 -8.92
C VAL A 63 -12.21 -1.09 -9.81
N SER A 64 -11.45 -1.04 -10.90
CA SER A 64 -11.36 -2.17 -11.85
C SER A 64 -10.32 -3.22 -11.48
N GLY A 65 -9.25 -2.86 -10.78
CA GLY A 65 -8.04 -3.65 -10.68
C GLY A 65 -7.18 -3.66 -11.95
N ALA A 66 -7.58 -2.98 -13.03
CA ALA A 66 -6.88 -3.00 -14.31
C ALA A 66 -5.69 -2.03 -14.32
N TYR A 67 -4.52 -2.51 -13.88
CA TYR A 67 -3.30 -1.69 -13.82
C TYR A 67 -2.79 -1.22 -15.19
N GLN A 68 -3.13 -1.94 -16.27
CA GLN A 68 -2.89 -1.54 -17.65
C GLN A 68 -3.45 -0.18 -18.05
N LEU A 69 -4.40 0.37 -17.27
CA LEU A 69 -4.90 1.75 -17.46
C LEU A 69 -3.87 2.81 -17.03
N SER A 70 -2.80 2.43 -16.32
CA SER A 70 -1.77 3.38 -15.89
C SER A 70 -1.06 3.98 -17.10
N GLY A 71 -1.11 5.31 -17.23
CA GLY A 71 -0.57 6.02 -18.37
C GLY A 71 -1.31 5.79 -19.70
N ASP A 72 -2.51 5.19 -19.70
CA ASP A 72 -3.29 4.98 -20.92
C ASP A 72 -3.70 6.32 -21.54
N VAL A 73 -3.31 6.54 -22.79
CA VAL A 73 -3.57 7.78 -23.55
C VAL A 73 -5.06 8.11 -23.65
N ARG A 74 -5.93 7.10 -23.64
CA ARG A 74 -7.39 7.25 -23.67
C ARG A 74 -7.93 8.02 -22.45
N LEU A 75 -7.19 8.01 -21.34
CA LEU A 75 -7.57 8.76 -20.12
C LEU A 75 -7.24 10.25 -20.22
N THR A 76 -6.37 10.69 -21.12
CA THR A 76 -5.96 12.09 -21.27
C THR A 76 -7.15 13.07 -21.37
N PRO A 77 -8.12 12.90 -22.28
CA PRO A 77 -9.28 13.79 -22.35
C PRO A 77 -10.15 13.75 -21.10
N LEU A 78 -10.23 12.61 -20.41
CA LEU A 78 -11.01 12.46 -19.17
C LEU A 78 -10.33 13.19 -18.01
N LYS A 79 -9.00 13.05 -17.89
CA LYS A 79 -8.16 13.71 -16.89
C LYS A 79 -8.23 15.23 -17.01
N ALA A 80 -8.27 15.77 -18.23
CA ALA A 80 -8.45 17.20 -18.47
C ALA A 80 -9.78 17.75 -17.95
N ARG A 81 -10.80 16.89 -17.79
CA ARG A 81 -12.13 17.23 -17.26
C ARG A 81 -12.46 16.49 -15.96
N ALA A 82 -11.44 16.07 -15.20
CA ALA A 82 -11.63 15.21 -14.03
C ALA A 82 -12.62 15.76 -13.00
N ARG A 83 -12.73 17.10 -12.90
CA ARG A 83 -13.71 17.79 -12.04
C ARG A 83 -15.15 17.35 -12.28
N GLU A 84 -15.53 16.97 -13.50
CA GLU A 84 -16.89 16.52 -13.85
C GLU A 84 -17.27 15.21 -13.17
N PHE A 85 -16.29 14.42 -12.72
CA PHE A 85 -16.47 13.14 -12.05
C PHE A 85 -16.47 13.26 -10.51
N VAL A 86 -16.06 14.41 -9.96
CA VAL A 86 -15.86 14.59 -8.51
C VAL A 86 -17.18 14.89 -7.81
N THR A 87 -17.46 14.18 -6.72
CA THR A 87 -18.60 14.42 -5.82
C THR A 87 -18.21 15.17 -4.55
N GLY A 88 -16.94 15.06 -4.14
CA GLY A 88 -16.39 15.75 -2.98
C GLY A 88 -14.86 15.64 -2.91
N PHE A 89 -14.24 16.50 -2.12
CA PHE A 89 -12.81 16.44 -1.84
C PHE A 89 -12.50 17.03 -0.47
N ASP A 90 -11.40 16.59 0.13
CA ASP A 90 -10.90 17.06 1.42
C ASP A 90 -9.37 17.18 1.42
N TYR A 91 -8.83 18.03 2.29
CA TYR A 91 -7.40 18.27 2.43
C TYR A 91 -6.92 17.95 3.84
N HIS A 92 -5.86 17.15 3.92
CA HIS A 92 -5.10 16.94 5.16
C HIS A 92 -3.71 17.57 5.07
N ASP A 93 -3.37 18.50 5.98
CA ASP A 93 -2.03 19.09 6.06
C ASP A 93 -1.04 18.06 6.65
N GLN A 94 -0.14 17.55 5.82
CA GLN A 94 0.92 16.61 6.24
C GLN A 94 1.86 17.20 7.31
N MET A 95 1.91 18.53 7.39
CA MET A 95 2.75 19.30 8.31
C MET A 95 1.91 19.96 9.41
N SER A 96 0.70 19.45 9.67
CA SER A 96 -0.13 19.88 10.79
C SER A 96 0.65 19.86 12.11
N GLY A 97 0.55 20.93 12.88
CA GLY A 97 1.29 21.10 14.15
C GLY A 97 2.76 21.52 14.01
N LYS A 98 3.33 21.59 12.80
CA LYS A 98 4.67 22.16 12.56
C LYS A 98 4.53 23.62 12.10
N PRO A 99 5.18 24.61 12.75
CA PRO A 99 5.15 25.99 12.28
C PRO A 99 5.71 26.13 10.87
N LYS A 100 5.19 27.09 10.10
CA LYS A 100 5.74 27.41 8.77
C LYS A 100 7.06 28.15 9.02
N HIS A 101 8.19 27.47 8.81
CA HIS A 101 9.52 27.99 9.17
C HIS A 101 10.23 28.71 8.01
N ASP A 102 9.55 29.10 6.93
CA ASP A 102 10.18 29.89 5.86
C ASP A 102 10.07 31.39 6.13
N GLU A 103 11.21 32.09 6.21
CA GLU A 103 11.33 33.54 6.49
C GLU A 103 10.60 34.45 5.47
N GLN A 104 9.98 33.88 4.42
CA GLN A 104 9.19 34.60 3.42
C GLN A 104 7.80 33.99 3.14
N GLY A 105 7.38 32.92 3.83
CA GLY A 105 6.05 32.33 3.64
C GLY A 105 5.75 31.83 2.22
N THR A 106 6.75 31.72 1.35
CA THR A 106 6.61 31.66 -0.12
C THR A 106 6.33 30.25 -0.64
N ARG A 107 6.66 29.19 0.11
CA ARG A 107 6.38 27.82 -0.35
C ARG A 107 5.06 27.32 0.21
N ASP A 108 4.21 26.83 -0.68
CA ASP A 108 2.99 26.13 -0.28
C ASP A 108 3.31 24.80 0.40
N ARG A 109 2.51 24.45 1.40
CA ARG A 109 2.67 23.19 2.16
C ARG A 109 2.18 22.00 1.33
N PRO A 110 2.72 20.79 1.57
CA PRO A 110 2.14 19.58 1.01
C PRO A 110 0.85 19.21 1.74
N TYR A 111 -0.16 18.83 0.97
CA TYR A 111 -1.44 18.33 1.47
C TYR A 111 -1.77 16.98 0.84
N ASP A 112 -2.35 16.08 1.61
CA ASP A 112 -3.06 14.93 1.06
C ASP A 112 -4.44 15.39 0.59
N LEU A 113 -4.66 15.36 -0.73
CA LEU A 113 -5.95 15.63 -1.36
C LEU A 113 -6.67 14.30 -1.56
N THR A 114 -7.73 14.07 -0.78
CA THR A 114 -8.63 12.93 -0.95
C THR A 114 -9.81 13.37 -1.82
N VAL A 115 -10.14 12.58 -2.84
CA VAL A 115 -11.17 12.91 -3.83
C VAL A 115 -12.16 11.74 -3.90
N SER A 116 -13.45 12.05 -3.75
CA SER A 116 -14.56 11.12 -3.95
C SER A 116 -15.16 11.33 -5.33
N PHE A 117 -15.48 10.23 -6.01
CA PHE A 117 -16.00 10.25 -7.38
C PHE A 117 -17.44 9.76 -7.45
N ASP A 118 -18.14 10.17 -8.51
CA ASP A 118 -19.46 9.67 -8.86
C ASP A 118 -19.36 8.24 -9.37
N HIS A 119 -20.01 7.30 -8.69
CA HIS A 119 -19.88 5.87 -8.99
C HIS A 119 -20.36 5.53 -10.40
N ALA A 120 -21.52 6.07 -10.80
CA ALA A 120 -22.12 5.77 -12.10
C ALA A 120 -21.23 6.28 -13.24
N LYS A 121 -20.66 7.49 -13.10
CA LYS A 121 -19.75 8.02 -14.12
C LYS A 121 -18.45 7.23 -14.23
N ILE A 122 -17.91 6.74 -13.12
CA ILE A 122 -16.71 5.90 -13.12
C ILE A 122 -17.00 4.56 -13.80
N ASP A 123 -18.10 3.91 -13.44
CA ASP A 123 -18.51 2.63 -14.03
C ASP A 123 -18.82 2.77 -15.54
N ASP A 124 -19.47 3.86 -15.95
CA ASP A 124 -19.71 4.17 -17.37
C ASP A 124 -18.41 4.34 -18.15
N VAL A 125 -17.41 5.03 -17.59
CA VAL A 125 -16.09 5.17 -18.21
C VAL A 125 -15.40 3.81 -18.34
N LEU A 126 -15.42 2.98 -17.29
CA LEU A 126 -14.84 1.64 -17.35
C LEU A 126 -15.52 0.80 -18.44
N GLY A 127 -16.85 0.87 -18.55
CA GLY A 127 -17.62 0.23 -19.61
C GLY A 127 -17.20 0.69 -21.00
N GLN A 128 -17.04 2.00 -21.21
CA GLN A 128 -16.56 2.57 -22.49
C GLN A 128 -15.12 2.14 -22.84
N LEU A 129 -14.28 1.93 -21.83
CA LEU A 129 -12.91 1.45 -22.00
C LEU A 129 -12.82 -0.07 -22.22
N GLY A 130 -13.93 -0.80 -22.07
CA GLY A 130 -14.00 -2.25 -22.17
C GLY A 130 -13.43 -2.97 -20.94
N VAL A 131 -13.33 -2.29 -19.80
CA VAL A 131 -12.75 -2.81 -18.56
C VAL A 131 -13.87 -3.14 -17.58
N LYS A 132 -13.82 -4.31 -16.95
CA LYS A 132 -14.85 -4.72 -15.97
C LYS A 132 -14.48 -4.24 -14.57
N PRO A 133 -15.43 -3.69 -13.78
CA PRO A 133 -15.17 -3.32 -12.39
C PRO A 133 -14.97 -4.57 -11.52
N TRP A 134 -14.08 -4.46 -10.52
CA TRP A 134 -13.82 -5.51 -9.54
C TRP A 134 -14.52 -5.19 -8.21
N LEU A 135 -15.79 -5.59 -8.14
CA LEU A 135 -16.69 -5.34 -7.01
C LEU A 135 -16.73 -6.48 -5.98
N ALA A 136 -16.08 -7.61 -6.28
CA ALA A 136 -15.99 -8.72 -5.33
C ALA A 136 -15.07 -8.36 -4.15
N PRO A 137 -15.28 -8.96 -2.96
CA PRO A 137 -14.37 -8.81 -1.83
C PRO A 137 -12.93 -9.15 -2.21
N ARG A 138 -11.98 -8.31 -1.80
CA ARG A 138 -10.58 -8.44 -2.15
C ARG A 138 -9.85 -9.23 -1.07
N PRO A 139 -9.19 -10.35 -1.40
CA PRO A 139 -8.50 -11.14 -0.40
C PRO A 139 -7.28 -10.38 0.15
N PRO A 140 -6.97 -10.49 1.45
CA PRO A 140 -5.73 -9.97 2.00
C PRO A 140 -4.51 -10.59 1.30
N VAL A 141 -3.57 -9.74 0.90
CA VAL A 141 -2.35 -10.14 0.21
C VAL A 141 -1.25 -10.36 1.24
N GLY A 142 -0.86 -11.61 1.47
CA GLY A 142 0.31 -11.94 2.26
C GLY A 142 1.59 -11.66 1.48
N ALA A 143 2.33 -10.62 1.83
CA ALA A 143 3.51 -10.19 1.09
C ALA A 143 4.80 -10.58 1.82
N THR A 144 5.61 -11.42 1.19
CA THR A 144 6.97 -11.77 1.63
C THR A 144 7.95 -11.14 0.66
N VAL A 145 8.62 -10.07 1.08
CA VAL A 145 9.45 -9.23 0.21
C VAL A 145 10.88 -9.19 0.72
N ALA A 146 11.82 -9.74 -0.05
CA ALA A 146 13.25 -9.63 0.21
C ALA A 146 13.84 -8.47 -0.58
N MET A 147 14.72 -7.69 0.05
CA MET A 147 15.43 -6.58 -0.57
C MET A 147 16.94 -6.73 -0.42
N THR A 148 17.65 -6.47 -1.53
CA THR A 148 19.11 -6.56 -1.61
C THR A 148 19.67 -5.27 -2.24
N SER A 149 20.56 -4.58 -1.52
CA SER A 149 21.28 -3.41 -2.02
C SER A 149 22.70 -3.41 -1.48
N GLY A 150 23.68 -3.56 -2.37
CA GLY A 150 25.07 -3.83 -2.00
C GLY A 150 25.18 -5.06 -1.08
N SER A 151 25.84 -4.90 0.06
CA SER A 151 25.96 -5.95 1.08
C SER A 151 24.73 -6.07 1.99
N ARG A 152 23.76 -5.15 1.89
CA ARG A 152 22.61 -5.11 2.78
C ARG A 152 21.49 -5.97 2.20
N ARG A 153 21.04 -6.93 3.00
CA ARG A 153 19.95 -7.82 2.64
C ARG A 153 19.01 -8.03 3.81
N PHE A 154 17.71 -7.88 3.57
CA PHE A 154 16.70 -8.05 4.61
C PHE A 154 15.33 -8.38 4.04
N LEU A 155 14.46 -8.91 4.89
CA LEU A 155 13.04 -9.09 4.61
C LEU A 155 12.25 -7.88 5.14
N VAL A 156 11.27 -7.42 4.39
CA VAL A 156 10.30 -6.43 4.87
C VAL A 156 9.36 -7.10 5.86
N VAL A 157 9.38 -6.64 7.11
CA VAL A 157 8.62 -7.23 8.22
C VAL A 157 7.71 -6.21 8.91
N SER A 158 6.72 -6.72 9.65
CA SER A 158 5.67 -5.91 10.27
C SER A 158 6.10 -5.17 11.54
N ASP A 159 7.16 -5.60 12.21
CA ASP A 159 7.49 -5.28 13.60
C ASP A 159 8.95 -4.81 13.83
N ASP A 160 9.72 -4.57 12.76
CA ASP A 160 11.09 -4.05 12.83
C ASP A 160 11.19 -2.64 12.21
N ARG A 161 11.90 -1.73 12.91
CA ARG A 161 12.13 -0.34 12.49
C ARG A 161 12.92 -0.20 11.19
N GLN A 162 13.83 -1.13 10.89
CA GLN A 162 14.53 -1.16 9.61
C GLN A 162 13.56 -1.27 8.42
N SER A 163 12.38 -1.83 8.65
CA SER A 163 11.34 -2.00 7.63
C SER A 163 10.30 -0.87 7.60
N ASP A 164 10.39 0.18 8.44
CA ASP A 164 9.35 1.23 8.54
C ASP A 164 9.03 1.83 7.16
N LEU A 165 10.05 2.30 6.42
CA LEU A 165 9.86 2.93 5.11
C LEU A 165 9.26 1.97 4.07
N GLN A 166 9.76 0.73 4.02
CA GLN A 166 9.31 -0.27 3.05
C GLN A 166 7.88 -0.75 3.38
N ARG A 167 7.57 -0.91 4.66
CA ARG A 167 6.25 -1.30 5.15
C ARG A 167 5.23 -0.22 4.84
N ASP A 168 5.55 1.04 5.07
CA ASP A 168 4.67 2.16 4.75
C ASP A 168 4.47 2.30 3.24
N ALA A 169 5.54 2.20 2.45
CA ALA A 169 5.47 2.22 0.98
C ALA A 169 4.60 1.08 0.41
N LEU A 170 4.76 -0.15 0.93
CA LEU A 170 4.00 -1.30 0.49
C LEU A 170 2.51 -1.16 0.84
N ARG A 171 2.21 -0.67 2.06
CA ARG A 171 0.84 -0.38 2.49
C ARG A 171 0.20 0.73 1.67
N ALA A 172 0.93 1.81 1.39
CA ALA A 172 0.47 2.90 0.55
C ALA A 172 0.16 2.40 -0.88
N ALA A 173 1.05 1.59 -1.46
CA ALA A 173 0.84 0.96 -2.76
C ALA A 173 -0.38 0.01 -2.76
N ALA A 174 -0.60 -0.73 -1.67
CA ALA A 174 -1.75 -1.63 -1.54
C ALA A 174 -3.07 -0.85 -1.44
N GLY A 175 -3.11 0.17 -0.57
CA GLY A 175 -4.29 1.03 -0.40
C GLY A 175 -4.66 1.76 -1.70
N LYS A 176 -3.66 2.18 -2.49
CA LYS A 176 -3.87 2.77 -3.82
C LYS A 176 -4.59 1.83 -4.80
N ARG A 177 -4.52 0.52 -4.56
CA ARG A 177 -5.21 -0.53 -5.33
C ARG A 177 -6.37 -1.16 -4.56
N GLY A 178 -6.77 -0.59 -3.43
CA GLY A 178 -7.84 -1.13 -2.57
C GLY A 178 -7.52 -2.54 -2.05
N LEU A 179 -6.25 -2.87 -1.90
CA LEU A 179 -5.78 -4.15 -1.37
C LEU A 179 -5.34 -3.97 0.08
N ASP A 180 -5.57 -4.98 0.90
CA ASP A 180 -4.97 -5.11 2.21
C ASP A 180 -3.70 -5.96 2.12
N VAL A 181 -2.62 -5.52 2.78
CA VAL A 181 -1.35 -6.26 2.81
C VAL A 181 -1.03 -6.75 4.22
N VAL A 182 -0.68 -8.03 4.33
CA VAL A 182 -0.22 -8.67 5.56
C VAL A 182 1.26 -8.99 5.40
N LEU A 183 2.08 -8.49 6.33
CA LEU A 183 3.51 -8.70 6.37
C LEU A 183 3.88 -9.71 7.47
N PRO A 184 4.92 -10.54 7.27
CA PRO A 184 5.39 -11.42 8.34
C PRO A 184 6.02 -10.60 9.46
N THR A 185 5.91 -11.09 10.69
CA THR A 185 6.72 -10.62 11.82
C THR A 185 8.17 -11.07 11.65
N SER A 186 9.09 -10.44 12.38
CA SER A 186 10.50 -10.82 12.42
C SER A 186 10.71 -12.27 12.88
N ALA A 187 9.86 -12.76 13.78
CA ALA A 187 9.87 -14.16 14.22
C ALA A 187 9.43 -15.13 13.11
N GLN A 188 8.42 -14.76 12.31
CA GLN A 188 7.96 -15.54 11.16
C GLN A 188 8.95 -15.49 9.99
N ALA A 189 9.70 -14.38 9.85
CA ALA A 189 10.68 -14.16 8.80
C ALA A 189 11.95 -15.02 8.96
N GLY A 190 12.29 -15.46 10.17
CA GLY A 190 13.54 -16.18 10.45
C GLY A 190 13.71 -17.51 9.72
N SER A 191 12.63 -18.07 9.16
CA SER A 191 12.63 -19.31 8.36
C SER A 191 12.51 -19.07 6.84
N VAL A 192 12.45 -17.81 6.41
CA VAL A 192 12.28 -17.41 5.01
C VAL A 192 13.65 -17.31 4.36
N ASP A 193 13.87 -18.08 3.29
CA ASP A 193 15.04 -17.96 2.45
C ASP A 193 14.98 -16.67 1.63
N MET A 194 16.00 -15.82 1.80
CA MET A 194 16.12 -14.55 1.09
C MET A 194 16.77 -14.71 -0.30
N ASP A 195 17.33 -15.87 -0.62
CA ASP A 195 17.99 -16.24 -1.90
C ASP A 195 17.04 -16.42 -3.08
N GLY A 196 15.74 -16.25 -2.86
CA GLY A 196 14.75 -16.45 -3.92
C GLY A 196 14.64 -17.91 -4.33
N ALA A 197 15.23 -18.83 -3.55
CA ALA A 197 14.90 -20.24 -3.68
C ALA A 197 13.40 -20.40 -3.41
N GLU A 198 12.78 -21.30 -4.15
CA GLU A 198 11.36 -21.57 -4.05
C GLU A 198 11.06 -22.14 -2.66
N LEU A 199 10.61 -21.26 -1.75
CA LEU A 199 10.18 -21.69 -0.43
C LEU A 199 8.99 -22.65 -0.56
N PRO A 200 8.95 -23.73 0.24
CA PRO A 200 7.82 -24.64 0.23
C PRO A 200 6.53 -23.86 0.55
N PRO A 201 5.43 -24.11 -0.18
CA PRO A 201 4.15 -23.45 0.07
C PRO A 201 3.68 -23.56 1.53
N SER A 202 4.04 -24.63 2.24
CA SER A 202 3.74 -24.84 3.66
C SER A 202 4.46 -23.87 4.61
N VAL A 203 5.70 -23.49 4.32
CA VAL A 203 6.48 -22.53 5.13
C VAL A 203 5.92 -21.13 4.97
N LEU A 204 5.62 -20.75 3.72
CA LEU A 204 4.94 -19.48 3.43
C LEU A 204 3.54 -19.44 4.04
N ALA A 205 2.80 -20.56 3.98
CA ALA A 205 1.49 -20.70 4.61
C ALA A 205 1.53 -20.44 6.12
N ALA A 206 2.48 -21.07 6.80
CA ALA A 206 2.66 -20.87 8.24
C ALA A 206 3.10 -19.45 8.61
N SER A 207 3.86 -18.76 7.74
CA SER A 207 4.33 -17.39 8.01
C SER A 207 3.23 -16.33 7.95
N LEU A 208 2.16 -16.58 7.21
CA LEU A 208 1.08 -15.63 6.93
C LEU A 208 -0.27 -16.38 6.89
N PRO A 209 -0.82 -16.79 8.04
CA PRO A 209 -2.05 -17.59 8.10
C PRO A 209 -3.29 -16.80 7.65
N ASP A 210 -3.32 -15.49 7.87
CA ASP A 210 -4.45 -14.61 7.54
C ASP A 210 -4.46 -14.14 6.07
N ALA A 211 -3.49 -14.58 5.27
CA ALA A 211 -3.38 -14.21 3.86
C ALA A 211 -4.34 -15.04 3.00
N GLY A 212 -5.19 -14.38 2.22
CA GLY A 212 -6.05 -15.03 1.22
C GLY A 212 -5.30 -15.41 -0.05
N VAL A 213 -4.27 -14.63 -0.41
CA VAL A 213 -3.34 -14.91 -1.51
C VAL A 213 -1.91 -14.58 -1.09
N ARG A 214 -0.90 -15.16 -1.78
CA ARG A 214 0.50 -15.04 -1.38
C ARG A 214 1.33 -14.40 -2.48
N LEU A 215 1.92 -13.25 -2.15
CA LEU A 215 2.86 -12.54 -3.01
C LEU A 215 4.27 -12.72 -2.45
N ARG A 216 5.18 -13.19 -3.31
CA ARG A 216 6.62 -13.21 -3.07
C ARG A 216 7.29 -12.20 -3.95
N GLY A 217 8.20 -11.42 -3.38
CA GLY A 217 8.98 -10.41 -4.09
C GLY A 217 10.45 -10.49 -3.75
N HIS A 218 11.31 -10.35 -4.76
CA HIS A 218 12.72 -10.08 -4.57
C HIS A 218 13.08 -8.79 -5.31
N LEU A 219 13.61 -7.81 -4.59
CA LEU A 219 14.09 -6.55 -5.14
C LEU A 219 15.60 -6.47 -4.99
N THR A 220 16.30 -6.25 -6.10
CA THR A 220 17.74 -6.07 -6.15
C THR A 220 18.06 -4.69 -6.71
N TRP A 221 18.89 -3.92 -6.04
CA TRP A 221 19.43 -2.68 -6.60
C TRP A 221 20.49 -3.01 -7.65
N ASP A 222 20.33 -2.44 -8.84
CA ASP A 222 21.28 -2.52 -9.96
C ASP A 222 22.06 -1.20 -10.00
N ASP A 223 23.34 -1.25 -9.62
CA ASP A 223 24.23 -0.08 -9.56
C ASP A 223 24.56 0.49 -10.94
N ASP A 224 24.58 -0.33 -12.00
CA ASP A 224 24.90 0.12 -13.36
C ASP A 224 23.70 0.84 -13.98
N ALA A 225 22.50 0.32 -13.76
CA ALA A 225 21.26 0.88 -14.29
C ALA A 225 20.58 1.90 -13.36
N LEU A 226 21.13 2.11 -12.14
CA LEU A 226 20.61 3.01 -11.11
C LEU A 226 19.11 2.81 -10.83
N ARG A 227 18.70 1.54 -10.71
CA ARG A 227 17.29 1.15 -10.53
C ARG A 227 17.14 -0.12 -9.72
N TRP A 228 15.97 -0.30 -9.13
CA TRP A 228 15.54 -1.56 -8.58
C TRP A 228 15.07 -2.49 -9.69
N VAL A 229 15.57 -3.72 -9.70
CA VAL A 229 15.04 -4.84 -10.47
C VAL A 229 14.24 -5.71 -9.51
N SER A 230 12.99 -5.98 -9.86
CA SER A 230 12.06 -6.71 -9.02
C SER A 230 11.54 -7.96 -9.73
N GLN A 231 11.46 -9.07 -9.00
CA GLN A 231 10.87 -10.31 -9.46
C GLN A 231 9.75 -10.69 -8.50
N TRP A 232 8.61 -11.06 -9.06
CA TRP A 232 7.40 -11.31 -8.29
C TRP A 232 6.81 -12.65 -8.64
N GLN A 233 6.24 -13.30 -7.63
CA GLN A 233 5.43 -14.48 -7.79
C GLN A 233 4.15 -14.34 -6.96
N LEU A 234 3.00 -14.55 -7.58
CA LEU A 234 1.69 -14.61 -6.93
C LEU A 234 1.12 -16.03 -7.03
N ASP A 235 0.74 -16.59 -5.88
CA ASP A 235 -0.01 -17.84 -5.82
C ASP A 235 -1.49 -17.50 -5.55
N ALA A 236 -2.33 -17.66 -6.57
CA ALA A 236 -3.76 -17.29 -6.54
C ALA A 236 -4.61 -18.29 -7.34
N ALA A 237 -5.78 -18.66 -6.82
CA ALA A 237 -6.73 -19.58 -7.47
C ALA A 237 -6.13 -20.91 -7.97
N GLY A 238 -5.09 -21.42 -7.30
CA GLY A 238 -4.39 -22.65 -7.69
C GLY A 238 -3.42 -22.49 -8.87
N ALA A 239 -3.24 -21.27 -9.38
CA ALA A 239 -2.26 -20.91 -10.39
C ALA A 239 -1.13 -20.07 -9.79
N GLN A 240 0.02 -20.14 -10.45
CA GLN A 240 1.21 -19.40 -10.08
C GLN A 240 1.55 -18.42 -11.19
N HIS A 241 1.54 -17.14 -10.86
CA HIS A 241 1.86 -16.04 -11.79
C HIS A 241 3.23 -15.48 -11.46
N ARG A 242 4.03 -15.19 -12.48
CA ARG A 242 5.39 -14.64 -12.32
C ARG A 242 5.61 -13.50 -13.28
N TRP A 243 6.15 -12.39 -12.78
CA TRP A 243 6.53 -11.25 -13.61
C TRP A 243 7.79 -10.59 -13.06
N ARG A 244 8.40 -9.76 -13.89
CA ARG A 244 9.56 -8.95 -13.54
C ARG A 244 9.30 -7.51 -13.94
N ASP A 245 9.81 -6.59 -13.15
CA ASP A 245 9.73 -5.17 -13.45
C ASP A 245 10.98 -4.45 -12.92
N SER A 246 11.18 -3.21 -13.37
CA SER A 246 12.19 -2.32 -12.83
C SER A 246 11.58 -0.96 -12.45
N GLY A 247 12.04 -0.40 -11.34
CA GLY A 247 11.60 0.91 -10.84
C GLY A 247 12.78 1.74 -10.37
N VAL A 248 12.69 3.06 -10.50
CA VAL A 248 13.73 3.96 -9.99
C VAL A 248 13.77 3.92 -8.46
N THR A 249 12.62 3.71 -7.83
CA THR A 249 12.45 3.57 -6.37
C THR A 249 11.81 2.25 -6.01
N PHE A 250 11.98 1.81 -4.75
CA PHE A 250 11.26 0.62 -4.25
C PHE A 250 9.76 0.89 -4.15
N ASP A 251 9.33 2.13 -3.88
CA ASP A 251 7.93 2.54 -3.91
C ASP A 251 7.31 2.28 -5.29
N ASP A 252 7.99 2.65 -6.37
CA ASP A 252 7.53 2.39 -7.72
C ASP A 252 7.44 0.90 -8.02
N ALA A 253 8.45 0.12 -7.59
CA ALA A 253 8.42 -1.33 -7.71
C ALA A 253 7.22 -1.95 -6.98
N PHE A 254 6.88 -1.47 -5.78
CA PHE A 254 5.71 -1.92 -5.03
C PHE A 254 4.38 -1.55 -5.69
N ARG A 255 4.26 -0.32 -6.22
CA ARG A 255 3.06 0.12 -6.96
C ARG A 255 2.79 -0.74 -8.19
N ARG A 256 3.85 -1.08 -8.93
CA ARG A 256 3.79 -1.96 -10.10
C ARG A 256 3.41 -3.38 -9.71
N ALA A 257 4.07 -3.93 -8.70
CA ALA A 257 3.79 -5.27 -8.18
C ALA A 257 2.33 -5.44 -7.74
N LEU A 258 1.83 -4.53 -6.90
CA LEU A 258 0.46 -4.60 -6.40
C LEU A 258 -0.57 -4.22 -7.47
N GLY A 259 -0.17 -3.45 -8.49
CA GLY A 259 -0.93 -3.29 -9.73
C GLY A 259 -1.12 -4.62 -10.47
N GLY A 260 -0.03 -5.39 -10.65
CA GLY A 260 -0.08 -6.73 -11.22
C GLY A 260 -0.96 -7.70 -10.42
N VAL A 261 -0.86 -7.68 -9.09
CA VAL A 261 -1.75 -8.46 -8.21
C VAL A 261 -3.21 -8.10 -8.44
N ALA A 262 -3.56 -6.80 -8.46
CA ALA A 262 -4.93 -6.36 -8.70
C ALA A 262 -5.43 -6.78 -10.09
N GLN A 263 -4.57 -6.76 -11.11
CA GLN A 263 -4.93 -7.13 -12.48
C GLN A 263 -5.25 -8.62 -12.61
N ILE A 264 -4.44 -9.48 -11.98
CA ILE A 264 -4.66 -10.93 -11.93
C ILE A 264 -5.95 -11.23 -11.14
N LEU A 265 -6.09 -10.70 -9.92
CA LEU A 265 -7.21 -11.03 -9.03
C LEU A 265 -8.56 -10.47 -9.52
N SER A 266 -8.56 -9.36 -10.26
CA SER A 266 -9.77 -8.83 -10.89
C SER A 266 -10.17 -9.58 -12.17
N GLY A 267 -9.27 -10.40 -12.72
CA GLY A 267 -9.48 -11.06 -14.01
C GLY A 267 -9.33 -10.13 -15.22
N ASN A 268 -8.69 -8.97 -15.05
CA ASN A 268 -8.42 -8.01 -16.14
C ASN A 268 -7.11 -8.28 -16.90
N GLY A 269 -6.40 -9.39 -16.61
CA GLY A 269 -5.28 -9.90 -17.40
C GLY A 269 -4.06 -10.31 -16.57
N GLU A 270 -2.95 -10.59 -17.27
CA GLU A 270 -1.62 -10.76 -16.67
C GLU A 270 -0.88 -9.42 -16.61
N PRO A 271 0.09 -9.23 -15.68
CA PRO A 271 0.86 -7.99 -15.52
C PRO A 271 1.74 -7.60 -16.71
#